data_AF-A0A1C3NKH6-F1
#
_entry.id   AF-A0A1C3NKH6-F1
#
_cell.length_a   1.000
_cell.length_b   1.000
_cell.length_c   1.000
_cell.angle_alpha   90.00
_cell.angle_beta   90.00
_cell.angle_gamma   90.00
#
_symmetry.space_group_name_H-M   'P 1'
#
loop_
_entity.id
_entity.type
_entity.pdbx_description
1 polymer ?
#
loop_
_entity_poly.entity_id
_entity_poly.type
_entity_poly.pdbx_seq_one_letter_code
_entity_poly.pdbx_strand_id
1 'polypeptide(L)'
;MRTTSTSLPSLPPVQSPGADASAPVCVAVSTCRERDRAAVFAGLGAAPARRVRTVPRPVAAGAIPSSSARLLQIHAQTSDLAAAIAQVYGALAQSPGQDPQWEMHCRVVLECMRACAGEAYTADLAAVADIGGLHLDAPMSTPRLKLWEGATDDAIVVVLGFSGTRLDANDLLCNMKSQIAQPHVNMLDVRLPTLGNVGAGWQEWWQSEAQLPRTDGAVMKDVLTRYADRARDSGKALSISLTGHSLGAAACTVAGFDIAHFLRADGVSGDVSVYAFNPPRLGQAGIERLYVDTLQSEHSALRFTLRQFARALDPIQSTPLFMHHPHWDHDSDADADAERAGSASGDRFAQFVTSIDQPASRINLADNHELTLWRPYFLSTIQQAELQRIFAPMQA
;
A
#
# COMPACT_ATOMS: atom_id res chain seq x y z
N MET A 1 -46.55 -50.42 18.89
CA MET A 1 -45.99 -49.60 17.78
C MET A 1 -44.48 -49.57 17.98
N ARG A 2 -43.63 -50.37 17.31
CA ARG A 2 -43.27 -50.43 15.86
C ARG A 2 -43.20 -49.01 15.26
N THR A 3 -42.06 -48.51 14.77
CA THR A 3 -41.12 -49.16 13.84
C THR A 3 -39.63 -48.85 14.08
N THR A 4 -38.81 -49.87 13.78
CA THR A 4 -37.36 -49.95 13.61
C THR A 4 -36.92 -49.62 12.16
N SER A 5 -35.59 -49.63 11.92
CA SER A 5 -34.85 -49.95 10.67
C SER A 5 -34.03 -48.75 10.15
N THR A 6 -32.75 -48.80 9.75
CA THR A 6 -31.73 -49.86 9.61
C THR A 6 -30.40 -49.18 9.28
N SER A 7 -29.28 -49.80 9.66
CA SER A 7 -27.91 -49.36 9.40
C SER A 7 -27.20 -50.22 8.32
N LEU A 8 -26.20 -49.61 7.66
CA LEU A 8 -24.99 -50.16 6.99
C LEU A 8 -25.13 -50.72 5.54
N PRO A 9 -24.07 -50.71 4.68
CA PRO A 9 -22.63 -50.71 5.01
C PRO A 9 -21.70 -49.81 4.15
N SER A 10 -20.44 -49.72 4.60
CA SER A 10 -19.26 -49.12 3.94
C SER A 10 -18.47 -50.13 3.08
N LEU A 11 -17.79 -49.65 2.03
CA LEU A 11 -16.70 -50.32 1.28
C LEU A 11 -15.70 -49.27 0.73
N PRO A 12 -14.44 -49.65 0.38
CA PRO A 12 -13.23 -48.82 0.57
C PRO A 12 -12.59 -48.34 -0.77
N PRO A 13 -11.31 -47.89 -0.84
CA PRO A 13 -10.89 -46.68 -1.57
C PRO A 13 -10.42 -46.93 -3.02
N VAL A 14 -10.32 -45.86 -3.82
CA VAL A 14 -9.65 -45.87 -5.13
C VAL A 14 -8.56 -44.81 -5.16
N GLN A 15 -7.34 -45.24 -5.53
CA GLN A 15 -6.17 -44.41 -5.80
C GLN A 15 -6.18 -43.85 -7.25
N SER A 16 -5.83 -42.57 -7.36
CA SER A 16 -5.05 -41.79 -8.36
C SER A 16 -5.00 -42.18 -9.85
N PRO A 17 -4.92 -41.21 -10.79
CA PRO A 17 -3.62 -40.58 -11.11
C PRO A 17 -3.69 -39.06 -11.37
N GLY A 18 -2.53 -38.40 -11.22
CA GLY A 18 -2.36 -36.96 -11.42
C GLY A 18 -2.39 -36.50 -12.88
N ALA A 19 -2.52 -35.19 -13.05
CA ALA A 19 -2.02 -34.47 -14.21
C ALA A 19 -1.82 -32.99 -13.85
N ASP A 20 -0.62 -32.53 -14.17
CA ASP A 20 -0.14 -31.16 -14.13
C ASP A 20 -1.00 -30.15 -14.90
N ALA A 21 -0.70 -28.89 -14.59
CA ALA A 21 -0.82 -27.71 -15.44
C ALA A 21 -2.24 -27.17 -15.73
N SER A 22 -2.65 -26.15 -14.98
CA SER A 22 -3.63 -25.17 -15.45
C SER A 22 -2.92 -23.89 -15.88
N ALA A 23 -2.87 -23.72 -17.20
CA ALA A 23 -2.46 -22.53 -17.93
C ALA A 23 -3.54 -21.42 -17.84
N PRO A 24 -3.23 -20.16 -18.23
CA PRO A 24 -4.01 -18.99 -17.89
C PRO A 24 -5.30 -18.88 -18.72
N VAL A 25 -6.38 -18.46 -18.06
CA VAL A 25 -7.68 -18.17 -18.69
C VAL A 25 -7.65 -16.77 -19.31
N CYS A 26 -7.61 -16.69 -20.63
CA CYS A 26 -7.95 -15.48 -21.38
C CYS A 26 -9.47 -15.36 -21.52
N VAL A 27 -10.03 -14.29 -20.97
CA VAL A 27 -11.44 -13.92 -21.16
C VAL A 27 -11.59 -13.23 -22.52
N ALA A 28 -12.22 -13.91 -23.47
CA ALA A 28 -12.69 -13.30 -24.72
C ALA A 28 -14.06 -12.65 -24.48
N VAL A 29 -14.12 -11.32 -24.61
CA VAL A 29 -15.38 -10.56 -24.59
C VAL A 29 -16.09 -10.76 -25.93
N SER A 30 -17.23 -11.47 -25.90
CA SER A 30 -18.13 -11.63 -27.05
C SER A 30 -19.17 -10.51 -27.02
N THR A 31 -19.14 -9.63 -28.03
CA THR A 31 -20.10 -8.52 -28.15
C THR A 31 -21.45 -8.99 -28.66
N CYS A 32 -22.49 -8.47 -28.04
CA CYS A 32 -23.91 -8.74 -28.27
C CYS A 32 -24.36 -8.59 -29.73
N ARG A 33 -25.27 -9.49 -30.12
CA ARG A 33 -26.12 -9.44 -31.31
C ARG A 33 -27.01 -8.19 -31.30
N GLU A 34 -27.01 -7.44 -32.39
CA GLU A 34 -28.17 -6.63 -32.80
C GLU A 34 -28.54 -6.87 -34.26
N ARG A 35 -29.82 -6.60 -34.54
CA ARG A 35 -30.69 -7.13 -35.58
C ARG A 35 -30.51 -6.49 -36.96
N ASP A 36 -30.77 -7.31 -37.98
CA ASP A 36 -31.04 -6.93 -39.36
C ASP A 36 -32.12 -5.84 -39.51
N ARG A 37 -31.82 -4.81 -40.32
CA ARG A 37 -32.76 -4.20 -41.28
C ARG A 37 -32.00 -3.63 -42.48
N ALA A 38 -32.45 -3.99 -43.67
CA ALA A 38 -31.94 -3.55 -44.97
C ALA A 38 -32.48 -2.17 -45.37
N ALA A 39 -31.63 -1.35 -46.00
CA ALA A 39 -32.01 -0.41 -47.05
C ALA A 39 -30.77 -0.06 -47.91
N VAL A 40 -30.98 -0.11 -49.22
CA VAL A 40 -30.03 0.08 -50.32
C VAL A 40 -29.70 1.56 -50.50
N PHE A 41 -28.43 1.92 -50.73
CA PHE A 41 -28.05 2.92 -51.74
C PHE A 41 -26.61 2.69 -52.22
N ALA A 42 -26.43 2.77 -53.54
CA ALA A 42 -25.24 2.43 -54.29
C ALA A 42 -24.22 3.59 -54.34
N GLY A 43 -22.94 3.25 -54.49
CA GLY A 43 -21.94 4.20 -55.00
C GLY A 43 -20.49 3.81 -54.76
N LEU A 44 -19.75 3.66 -55.87
CA LEU A 44 -18.28 3.69 -56.03
C LEU A 44 -17.52 2.39 -55.75
N GLY A 45 -17.06 1.80 -56.85
CA GLY A 45 -16.28 0.58 -56.89
C GLY A 45 -14.83 0.74 -56.44
N ALA A 46 -14.31 -0.32 -55.86
CA ALA A 46 -12.89 -0.61 -55.74
C ALA A 46 -12.67 -2.12 -55.90
N ALA A 47 -11.62 -2.48 -56.63
CA ALA A 47 -11.26 -3.82 -57.10
C ALA A 47 -11.10 -4.87 -55.97
N PRO A 48 -11.21 -6.19 -56.27
CA PRO A 48 -11.11 -7.22 -55.25
C PRO A 48 -9.66 -7.37 -54.75
N ALA A 49 -9.40 -6.89 -53.53
CA ALA A 49 -8.15 -7.16 -52.83
C ALA A 49 -8.16 -8.61 -52.30
N ARG A 50 -7.24 -9.42 -52.83
CA ARG A 50 -6.97 -10.80 -52.43
C ARG A 50 -6.57 -10.85 -50.94
N ARG A 51 -7.45 -11.33 -50.06
CA ARG A 51 -7.11 -11.59 -48.65
C ARG A 51 -6.08 -12.72 -48.57
N VAL A 52 -4.82 -12.36 -48.35
CA VAL A 52 -3.78 -13.29 -47.91
C VAL A 52 -3.98 -13.51 -46.41
N ARG A 53 -4.25 -14.77 -46.03
CA ARG A 53 -4.37 -15.20 -44.64
C ARG A 53 -2.96 -15.30 -44.05
N THR A 54 -2.48 -14.27 -43.36
CA THR A 54 -1.22 -14.33 -42.63
C THR A 54 -1.41 -15.14 -41.35
N VAL A 55 -0.71 -16.26 -41.26
CA VAL A 55 -0.62 -17.08 -40.04
C VAL A 55 0.10 -16.25 -38.96
N PRO A 56 -0.37 -16.21 -37.69
CA PRO A 56 0.36 -15.53 -36.63
C PRO A 56 1.67 -16.28 -36.37
N ARG A 57 2.81 -15.61 -36.58
CA ARG A 57 4.10 -16.07 -36.08
C ARG A 57 4.24 -15.66 -34.62
N PRO A 58 4.66 -16.56 -33.71
CA PRO A 58 5.00 -16.17 -32.35
C PRO A 58 6.25 -15.27 -32.41
N VAL A 59 6.10 -14.03 -31.95
CA VAL A 59 7.21 -13.12 -31.74
C VAL A 59 7.77 -13.44 -30.35
N ALA A 60 8.84 -14.23 -30.32
CA ALA A 60 9.65 -14.34 -29.11
C ALA A 60 10.34 -12.98 -28.91
N ALA A 61 9.89 -12.23 -27.91
CA ALA A 61 10.56 -11.02 -27.47
C ALA A 61 11.91 -11.42 -26.85
N GLY A 62 12.98 -11.20 -27.60
CA GLY A 62 14.34 -11.31 -27.09
C GLY A 62 14.58 -10.19 -26.09
N ALA A 63 14.47 -10.50 -24.80
CA ALA A 63 15.00 -9.66 -23.74
C ALA A 63 16.53 -9.60 -23.92
N ILE A 64 17.05 -8.42 -24.24
CA ILE A 64 18.48 -8.15 -24.14
C ILE A 64 18.79 -8.08 -22.64
N PRO A 65 19.67 -8.95 -22.08
CA PRO A 65 19.97 -8.94 -20.66
C PRO A 65 20.89 -7.75 -20.35
N SER A 66 20.37 -6.69 -19.75
CA SER A 66 21.18 -5.62 -19.17
C SER A 66 21.74 -6.08 -17.82
N SER A 67 23.07 -6.11 -17.72
CA SER A 67 23.90 -6.24 -16.51
C SER A 67 23.37 -7.14 -15.38
N SER A 68 24.02 -8.29 -15.24
CA SER A 68 23.90 -9.27 -14.15
C SER A 68 24.34 -8.72 -12.78
N ALA A 69 23.65 -7.70 -12.27
CA ALA A 69 23.56 -7.47 -10.84
C ALA A 69 22.65 -8.57 -10.27
N ARG A 70 23.17 -9.45 -9.40
CA ARG A 70 22.31 -10.39 -8.68
C ARG A 70 21.35 -9.57 -7.84
N LEU A 71 20.04 -9.67 -8.13
CA LEU A 71 19.00 -9.14 -7.27
C LEU A 71 19.24 -9.65 -5.85
N LEU A 72 19.31 -8.74 -4.87
CA LEU A 72 19.31 -9.11 -3.47
C LEU A 72 18.09 -10.00 -3.22
N GLN A 73 18.29 -11.17 -2.64
CA GLN A 73 17.20 -12.09 -2.33
C GLN A 73 16.66 -11.79 -0.94
N ILE A 74 15.73 -10.84 -0.87
CA ILE A 74 14.91 -10.62 0.33
C ILE A 74 13.62 -11.42 0.15
N HIS A 75 13.39 -12.33 1.08
CA HIS A 75 12.16 -13.10 1.20
C HIS A 75 11.28 -12.43 2.24
N ALA A 76 10.24 -11.74 1.79
CA ALA A 76 9.37 -10.96 2.65
C ALA A 76 8.75 -11.81 3.78
N GLN A 77 8.50 -13.12 3.56
CA GLN A 77 7.92 -14.01 4.57
C GLN A 77 8.90 -14.33 5.72
N THR A 78 10.19 -14.49 5.43
CA THR A 78 11.18 -15.02 6.40
C THR A 78 12.16 -13.97 6.93
N SER A 79 12.10 -12.74 6.42
CA SER A 79 12.93 -11.64 6.91
C SER A 79 12.48 -11.23 8.31
N ASP A 80 13.35 -10.62 9.12
CA ASP A 80 12.96 -10.06 10.42
C ASP A 80 12.65 -8.56 10.28
N LEU A 81 11.38 -8.25 10.06
CA LEU A 81 10.91 -6.88 9.89
C LEU A 81 10.91 -6.12 11.22
N ALA A 82 10.60 -6.77 12.34
CA ALA A 82 10.58 -6.11 13.65
C ALA A 82 11.97 -5.60 14.02
N ALA A 83 13.00 -6.44 13.86
CA ALA A 83 14.39 -6.02 14.06
C ALA A 83 14.82 -4.95 13.06
N ALA A 84 14.46 -5.09 11.78
CA ALA A 84 14.81 -4.08 10.78
C ALA A 84 14.19 -2.70 11.08
N ILE A 85 12.93 -2.65 11.50
CA ILE A 85 12.26 -1.43 11.98
C ILE A 85 12.99 -0.85 13.19
N ALA A 86 13.32 -1.68 14.18
CA ALA A 86 14.04 -1.23 15.38
C ALA A 86 15.44 -0.66 15.05
N GLN A 87 16.16 -1.25 14.09
CA GLN A 87 17.49 -0.76 13.67
C GLN A 87 17.43 0.52 12.83
N VAL A 88 16.37 0.69 12.03
CA VAL A 88 16.21 1.87 11.16
C VAL A 88 15.64 3.05 11.93
N TYR A 89 14.72 2.80 12.88
CA TYR A 89 13.99 3.85 13.58
C TYR A 89 14.38 4.02 15.05
N GLY A 90 15.00 3.02 15.68
CA GLY A 90 15.27 3.03 17.11
C GLY A 90 16.20 4.15 17.57
N ALA A 91 16.24 4.40 18.88
CA ALA A 91 17.12 5.40 19.48
C ALA A 91 18.61 5.10 19.27
N LEU A 92 18.95 3.83 18.99
CA LEU A 92 20.29 3.34 18.67
C LEU A 92 20.54 3.22 17.16
N ALA A 93 19.64 3.73 16.31
CA ALA A 93 19.81 3.68 14.86
C ALA A 93 21.17 4.31 14.48
N GLN A 94 22.02 3.52 13.83
CA GLN A 94 23.33 3.99 13.39
C GLN A 94 23.17 5.03 12.28
N SER A 95 24.10 5.99 12.22
CA SER A 95 24.04 7.04 11.21
C SER A 95 24.03 6.46 9.78
N PRO A 96 23.19 7.00 8.87
CA PRO A 96 23.10 6.50 7.50
C PRO A 96 24.49 6.47 6.82
N GLY A 97 24.80 5.36 6.15
CA GLY A 97 26.01 5.24 5.33
C GLY A 97 27.27 4.70 6.01
N GLN A 98 27.23 4.37 7.31
CA GLN A 98 28.39 3.76 7.99
C GLN A 98 28.31 2.23 8.12
N ASP A 99 27.14 1.63 7.95
CA ASP A 99 26.93 0.18 8.12
C ASP A 99 26.20 -0.44 6.91
N PRO A 100 26.81 -1.39 6.18
CA PRO A 100 26.13 -2.19 5.15
C PRO A 100 24.89 -2.94 5.66
N GLN A 101 24.84 -3.27 6.96
CA GLN A 101 23.64 -3.87 7.57
C GLN A 101 22.48 -2.89 7.61
N TRP A 102 22.73 -1.60 7.84
CA TRP A 102 21.68 -0.57 7.81
C TRP A 102 20.99 -0.51 6.45
N GLU A 103 21.76 -0.55 5.35
CA GLU A 103 21.18 -0.57 4.00
C GLU A 103 20.31 -1.81 3.79
N MET A 104 20.77 -2.97 4.26
CA MET A 104 19.99 -4.22 4.19
C MET A 104 18.69 -4.10 5.00
N HIS A 105 18.73 -3.54 6.21
CA HIS A 105 17.53 -3.32 7.02
C HIS A 105 16.54 -2.38 6.33
N CYS A 106 16.99 -1.28 5.72
CA CYS A 106 16.14 -0.40 4.93
C CYS A 106 15.46 -1.14 3.78
N ARG A 107 16.20 -1.98 3.04
CA ARG A 107 15.65 -2.78 1.94
C ARG A 107 14.66 -3.84 2.43
N VAL A 108 14.92 -4.48 3.59
CA VAL A 108 13.98 -5.40 4.25
C VAL A 108 12.68 -4.67 4.58
N VAL A 109 12.76 -3.49 5.19
CA VAL A 109 11.58 -2.69 5.52
C VAL A 109 10.76 -2.38 4.26
N LEU A 110 11.39 -1.86 3.20
CA LEU A 110 10.67 -1.53 1.96
C LEU A 110 10.00 -2.74 1.31
N GLU A 111 10.71 -3.87 1.19
CA GLU A 111 10.16 -5.08 0.56
C GLU A 111 9.04 -5.72 1.39
N CYS A 112 9.18 -5.76 2.72
CA CYS A 112 8.12 -6.27 3.59
C CYS A 112 6.90 -5.35 3.60
N MET A 113 7.07 -4.01 3.62
CA MET A 113 5.93 -3.08 3.53
C MET A 113 5.18 -3.20 2.20
N ARG A 114 5.91 -3.40 1.10
CA ARG A 114 5.33 -3.69 -0.22
C ARG A 114 4.57 -5.02 -0.21
N ALA A 115 5.11 -6.06 0.44
CA ALA A 115 4.44 -7.35 0.58
C ALA A 115 3.17 -7.24 1.43
N CYS A 116 3.21 -6.54 2.57
CA CYS A 116 2.04 -6.23 3.39
C CYS A 116 0.96 -5.48 2.60
N ALA A 117 1.32 -4.50 1.78
CA ALA A 117 0.37 -3.80 0.91
C ALA A 117 -0.28 -4.74 -0.12
N GLY A 118 0.47 -5.72 -0.65
CA GLY A 118 -0.05 -6.75 -1.54
C GLY A 118 -1.00 -7.72 -0.85
N GLU A 119 -0.60 -8.25 0.31
CA GLU A 119 -1.42 -9.18 1.11
C GLU A 119 -2.68 -8.52 1.68
N ALA A 120 -2.69 -7.20 1.83
CA ALA A 120 -3.88 -6.46 2.27
C ALA A 120 -5.10 -6.67 1.34
N TYR A 121 -4.89 -7.02 0.07
CA TYR A 121 -5.98 -7.32 -0.87
C TYR A 121 -6.71 -8.65 -0.59
N THR A 122 -6.11 -9.55 0.20
CA THR A 122 -6.67 -10.88 0.49
C THR A 122 -7.88 -10.76 1.43
N ALA A 123 -9.11 -11.03 0.96
CA ALA A 123 -10.31 -10.99 1.81
C ALA A 123 -10.28 -12.00 2.94
N ASP A 124 -9.99 -13.24 2.56
CA ASP A 124 -10.05 -14.39 3.44
C ASP A 124 -8.89 -14.31 4.42
N LEU A 125 -9.19 -13.98 5.67
CA LEU A 125 -8.19 -13.83 6.72
C LEU A 125 -7.42 -15.13 6.98
N ALA A 126 -8.00 -16.30 6.68
CA ALA A 126 -7.31 -17.58 6.81
C ALA A 126 -6.24 -17.80 5.73
N ALA A 127 -6.29 -17.05 4.63
CA ALA A 127 -5.34 -17.11 3.53
C ALA A 127 -4.27 -16.01 3.59
N VAL A 128 -4.39 -15.05 4.50
CA VAL A 128 -3.41 -13.99 4.67
C VAL A 128 -2.17 -14.55 5.37
N ALA A 129 -0.99 -14.31 4.78
CA ALA A 129 0.26 -14.83 5.30
C ALA A 129 0.85 -13.96 6.43
N ASP A 130 1.69 -14.57 7.25
CA ASP A 130 2.67 -13.86 8.08
C ASP A 130 3.74 -13.22 7.17
N ILE A 131 4.21 -12.01 7.54
CA ILE A 131 5.16 -11.24 6.74
C ILE A 131 6.22 -10.65 7.65
N GLY A 132 7.48 -10.81 7.28
CA GLY A 132 8.60 -10.21 7.98
C GLY A 132 8.77 -10.76 9.39
N GLY A 133 8.40 -12.02 9.61
CA GLY A 133 8.37 -12.63 10.95
C GLY A 133 7.30 -12.03 11.87
N LEU A 134 6.45 -11.13 11.35
CA LEU A 134 5.30 -10.60 12.08
C LEU A 134 4.10 -11.54 11.90
N HIS A 135 3.40 -11.77 13.00
CA HIS A 135 2.24 -12.63 13.04
C HIS A 135 0.97 -11.84 12.68
N LEU A 136 0.12 -12.40 11.82
CA LEU A 136 -1.19 -11.84 11.55
C LEU A 136 -2.12 -12.00 12.76
N ASP A 137 -2.58 -10.88 13.32
CA ASP A 137 -3.70 -10.86 14.26
C ASP A 137 -5.02 -10.87 13.49
N ALA A 138 -5.47 -12.07 13.11
CA ALA A 138 -6.73 -12.24 12.40
C ALA A 138 -7.95 -11.71 13.20
N PRO A 139 -8.06 -11.90 14.54
CA PRO A 139 -9.13 -11.30 15.34
C PRO A 139 -9.25 -9.77 15.26
N MET A 140 -8.11 -9.07 15.14
CA MET A 140 -8.05 -7.60 15.01
C MET A 140 -8.06 -7.11 13.55
N SER A 141 -8.05 -8.03 12.58
CA SER A 141 -8.10 -7.76 11.16
C SER A 141 -9.52 -7.78 10.59
N THR A 142 -9.69 -7.19 9.40
CA THR A 142 -10.92 -7.14 8.62
C THR A 142 -10.61 -7.51 7.17
N PRO A 143 -11.61 -7.78 6.31
CA PRO A 143 -11.36 -8.02 4.89
C PRO A 143 -10.62 -6.88 4.16
N ARG A 144 -10.67 -5.64 4.68
CA ARG A 144 -10.04 -4.44 4.08
C ARG A 144 -8.81 -3.92 4.82
N LEU A 145 -8.63 -4.32 6.09
CA LEU A 145 -7.50 -3.91 6.91
C LEU A 145 -6.86 -5.12 7.61
N LYS A 146 -5.56 -5.31 7.46
CA LYS A 146 -4.81 -6.39 8.13
C LYS A 146 -3.94 -5.82 9.23
N LEU A 147 -3.83 -6.54 10.33
CA LEU A 147 -2.94 -6.20 11.43
C LEU A 147 -1.91 -7.32 11.59
N TRP A 148 -0.64 -6.99 11.42
CA TRP A 148 0.47 -7.86 11.81
C TRP A 148 1.17 -7.28 13.03
N GLU A 149 1.55 -8.14 13.98
CA GLU A 149 2.25 -7.73 15.18
C GLU A 149 3.55 -8.52 15.40
N GLY A 150 4.48 -7.86 16.07
CA GLY A 150 5.73 -8.43 16.54
C GLY A 150 6.31 -7.58 17.66
N ALA A 151 7.43 -8.02 18.21
CA ALA A 151 8.14 -7.27 19.23
C ALA A 151 9.64 -7.54 19.15
N THR A 152 10.41 -6.55 19.58
CA THR A 152 11.84 -6.66 19.87
C THR A 152 12.04 -6.43 21.37
N ASP A 153 13.28 -6.42 21.84
CA ASP A 153 13.58 -6.07 23.23
C ASP A 153 13.18 -4.62 23.55
N ASP A 154 13.29 -3.72 22.58
CA ASP A 154 13.11 -2.27 22.79
C ASP A 154 11.77 -1.72 22.28
N ALA A 155 11.07 -2.45 21.40
CA ALA A 155 9.86 -1.95 20.74
C ALA A 155 8.77 -3.00 20.54
N ILE A 156 7.52 -2.56 20.62
CA ILE A 156 6.35 -3.27 20.09
C ILE A 156 6.14 -2.77 18.66
N VAL A 157 6.00 -3.69 17.70
CA VAL A 157 5.88 -3.39 16.28
C VAL A 157 4.52 -3.84 15.78
N VAL A 158 3.77 -2.91 15.18
CA VAL A 158 2.46 -3.16 14.60
C VAL A 158 2.46 -2.67 13.16
N VAL A 159 2.00 -3.49 12.22
CA VAL A 159 1.83 -3.12 10.81
C VAL A 159 0.36 -3.20 10.44
N LEU A 160 -0.19 -2.10 9.96
CA LEU A 160 -1.55 -2.00 9.45
C LEU A 160 -1.53 -1.96 7.91
N GLY A 161 -2.04 -3.00 7.26
CA GLY A 161 -2.17 -3.08 5.80
C GLY A 161 -3.55 -2.66 5.32
N PHE A 162 -3.60 -1.70 4.40
CA PHE A 162 -4.83 -1.12 3.86
C PHE A 162 -5.05 -1.62 2.43
N SER A 163 -6.17 -2.31 2.18
CA SER A 163 -6.48 -2.81 0.85
C SER A 163 -6.78 -1.67 -0.12
N GLY A 164 -6.24 -1.74 -1.34
CA GLY A 164 -6.71 -0.89 -2.44
C GLY A 164 -8.04 -1.38 -3.04
N THR A 165 -8.42 -0.83 -4.20
CA THR A 165 -9.69 -1.17 -4.87
C THR A 165 -9.76 -2.64 -5.26
N ARG A 166 -10.76 -3.36 -4.73
CA ARG A 166 -11.02 -4.79 -5.02
C ARG A 166 -12.08 -5.01 -6.09
N LEU A 167 -12.45 -3.93 -6.79
CA LEU A 167 -13.51 -3.86 -7.80
C LEU A 167 -14.91 -4.24 -7.27
N ASP A 168 -15.12 -4.15 -5.95
CA ASP A 168 -16.47 -4.18 -5.40
C ASP A 168 -17.14 -2.79 -5.48
N ALA A 169 -18.47 -2.77 -5.32
CA ALA A 169 -19.26 -1.56 -5.48
C ALA A 169 -18.90 -0.47 -4.44
N ASN A 170 -18.42 -0.86 -3.25
CA ASN A 170 -18.09 0.08 -2.20
C ASN A 170 -16.78 0.81 -2.50
N ASP A 171 -15.76 0.09 -2.99
CA ASP A 171 -14.48 0.69 -3.37
C ASP A 171 -14.61 1.60 -4.59
N LEU A 172 -15.45 1.22 -5.57
CA LEU A 172 -15.74 2.08 -6.74
C LEU A 172 -16.48 3.35 -6.33
N LEU A 173 -17.46 3.23 -5.42
CA LEU A 173 -18.15 4.38 -4.87
C LEU A 173 -17.20 5.28 -4.08
N CYS A 174 -16.28 4.71 -3.32
CA CYS A 174 -15.22 5.43 -2.61
C CYS A 174 -14.39 6.26 -3.61
N ASN A 175 -13.88 5.65 -4.68
CA ASN A 175 -13.13 6.38 -5.73
C ASN A 175 -13.92 7.54 -6.35
N MET A 176 -15.22 7.36 -6.58
CA MET A 176 -16.08 8.40 -7.14
C MET A 176 -16.31 9.54 -6.13
N LYS A 177 -16.59 9.21 -4.87
CA LYS A 177 -16.79 10.20 -3.80
C LYS A 177 -15.52 10.98 -3.51
N SER A 178 -14.35 10.36 -3.65
CA SER A 178 -13.06 11.02 -3.48
C SER A 178 -12.84 12.18 -4.45
N GLN A 179 -13.63 12.35 -5.51
CA GLN A 179 -13.59 13.57 -6.33
C GLN A 179 -14.07 14.82 -5.59
N ILE A 180 -14.75 14.66 -4.46
CA ILE A 180 -15.32 15.73 -3.65
C ILE A 180 -14.43 15.91 -2.41
N ALA A 181 -13.87 17.11 -2.23
CA ALA A 181 -13.17 17.46 -1.00
C ALA A 181 -14.18 17.72 0.13
N GLN A 182 -13.95 17.15 1.30
CA GLN A 182 -14.75 17.38 2.51
C GLN A 182 -13.87 17.68 3.71
N PRO A 183 -14.36 18.46 4.69
CA PRO A 183 -13.65 18.69 5.93
C PRO A 183 -13.28 17.38 6.62
N HIS A 184 -12.01 17.28 6.99
CA HIS A 184 -11.46 16.15 7.71
C HIS A 184 -11.98 16.12 9.15
N VAL A 185 -12.34 14.94 9.63
CA VAL A 185 -12.70 14.67 11.02
C VAL A 185 -11.88 13.49 11.54
N ASN A 186 -11.10 13.71 12.60
CA ASN A 186 -10.37 12.65 13.25
C ASN A 186 -11.34 11.73 13.99
N MET A 187 -11.41 10.47 13.57
CA MET A 187 -12.41 9.53 14.11
C MET A 187 -12.04 8.90 15.44
N LEU A 188 -10.78 9.01 15.84
CA LEU A 188 -10.32 8.47 17.12
C LEU A 188 -10.69 9.40 18.27
N ASP A 189 -10.70 10.71 18.03
CA ASP A 189 -11.26 11.72 18.93
C ASP A 189 -11.50 13.03 18.17
N VAL A 190 -12.75 13.52 18.20
CA VAL A 190 -13.18 14.74 17.48
C VAL A 190 -12.49 16.02 17.96
N ARG A 191 -11.80 15.98 19.11
CA ARG A 191 -11.03 17.11 19.65
C ARG A 191 -9.62 17.18 19.08
N LEU A 192 -9.16 16.13 18.41
CA LEU A 192 -7.83 16.10 17.80
C LEU A 192 -7.77 16.98 16.55
N PRO A 193 -6.56 17.40 16.13
CA PRO A 193 -6.38 18.21 14.93
C PRO A 193 -6.98 17.59 13.67
N THR A 194 -7.28 18.44 12.69
CA THR A 194 -7.84 18.05 11.40
C THR A 194 -6.91 18.42 10.26
N LEU A 195 -7.04 17.68 9.15
CA LEU A 195 -6.17 17.76 7.98
C LEU A 195 -6.69 18.71 6.88
N GLY A 196 -7.56 19.67 7.25
CA GLY A 196 -8.27 20.49 6.26
C GLY A 196 -9.26 19.68 5.45
N ASN A 197 -9.40 19.93 4.14
CA ASN A 197 -10.29 19.15 3.28
C ASN A 197 -9.56 18.00 2.57
N VAL A 198 -10.08 16.80 2.70
CA VAL A 198 -9.59 15.56 2.08
C VAL A 198 -10.65 14.95 1.15
N GLY A 199 -10.24 14.07 0.24
CA GLY A 199 -11.20 13.33 -0.59
C GLY A 199 -12.20 12.56 0.28
N ALA A 200 -13.50 12.80 0.04
CA ALA A 200 -14.57 12.27 0.89
C ALA A 200 -14.55 10.74 0.97
N GLY A 201 -14.28 10.07 -0.15
CA GLY A 201 -14.15 8.61 -0.16
C GLY A 201 -12.98 8.11 0.67
N TRP A 202 -11.80 8.74 0.56
CA TRP A 202 -10.61 8.37 1.35
C TRP A 202 -10.91 8.44 2.85
N GLN A 203 -11.55 9.53 3.27
CA GLN A 203 -12.00 9.70 4.63
C GLN A 203 -13.03 8.63 5.00
N GLU A 204 -14.17 8.54 4.30
CA GLU A 204 -15.24 7.58 4.61
C GLU A 204 -14.74 6.14 4.73
N TRP A 205 -13.78 5.74 3.89
CA TRP A 205 -13.14 4.43 3.96
C TRP A 205 -12.48 4.24 5.34
N TRP A 206 -11.65 5.20 5.76
CA TRP A 206 -10.98 5.15 7.06
C TRP A 206 -11.97 5.20 8.21
N GLN A 207 -12.96 6.10 8.15
CA GLN A 207 -13.98 6.22 9.20
C GLN A 207 -14.75 4.92 9.39
N SER A 208 -15.12 4.26 8.28
CA SER A 208 -15.79 2.97 8.29
C SER A 208 -14.92 1.89 8.94
N GLU A 209 -13.64 1.78 8.58
CA GLU A 209 -12.74 0.77 9.14
C GLU A 209 -12.36 1.04 10.61
N ALA A 210 -12.21 2.31 10.98
CA ALA A 210 -11.89 2.72 12.33
C ALA A 210 -13.02 2.38 13.32
N GLN A 211 -14.27 2.49 12.86
CA GLN A 211 -15.47 2.20 13.65
C GLN A 211 -15.97 0.75 13.55
N LEU A 212 -15.47 -0.03 12.59
CA LEU A 212 -15.89 -1.42 12.42
C LEU A 212 -15.46 -2.26 13.64
N PRO A 213 -16.39 -2.92 14.36
CA PRO A 213 -16.00 -3.77 15.48
C PRO A 213 -15.10 -4.94 15.04
N ARG A 214 -14.04 -5.20 15.80
CA ARG A 214 -13.20 -6.40 15.70
C ARG A 214 -13.91 -7.60 16.32
N THR A 215 -13.27 -8.77 16.27
CA THR A 215 -13.88 -10.04 16.72
C THR A 215 -14.41 -9.97 18.16
N ASP A 216 -13.75 -9.22 19.04
CA ASP A 216 -14.12 -9.05 20.44
C ASP A 216 -14.98 -7.80 20.72
N GLY A 217 -15.40 -7.09 19.67
CA GLY A 217 -16.18 -5.85 19.76
C GLY A 217 -15.34 -4.58 19.87
N ALA A 218 -14.02 -4.66 19.99
CA ALA A 218 -13.13 -3.50 20.01
C ALA A 218 -13.22 -2.72 18.69
N VAL A 219 -13.18 -1.38 18.75
CA VAL A 219 -12.95 -0.55 17.56
C VAL A 219 -11.46 -0.18 17.47
N MET A 220 -11.03 0.43 16.36
CA MET A 220 -9.60 0.74 16.15
C MET A 220 -9.00 1.60 17.27
N LYS A 221 -9.79 2.52 17.85
CA LYS A 221 -9.37 3.29 19.03
C LYS A 221 -8.97 2.38 20.21
N ASP A 222 -9.77 1.35 20.49
CA ASP A 222 -9.51 0.42 21.59
C ASP A 222 -8.27 -0.44 21.29
N VAL A 223 -8.11 -0.87 20.03
CA VAL A 223 -6.93 -1.62 19.56
C VAL A 223 -5.66 -0.80 19.79
N LEU A 224 -5.64 0.47 19.36
CA LEU A 224 -4.50 1.36 19.54
C LEU A 224 -4.22 1.63 21.03
N THR A 225 -5.26 1.80 21.84
CA THR A 225 -5.13 1.98 23.30
C THR A 225 -4.45 0.77 23.93
N ARG A 226 -4.83 -0.46 23.55
CA ARG A 226 -4.20 -1.69 24.06
C ARG A 226 -2.72 -1.76 23.72
N TYR A 227 -2.32 -1.37 22.50
CA TYR A 227 -0.90 -1.35 22.13
C TYR A 227 -0.13 -0.24 22.85
N ALA A 228 -0.74 0.92 23.04
CA ALA A 228 -0.16 2.01 23.84
C ALA A 228 0.07 1.58 25.30
N ASP A 229 -0.95 0.98 25.93
CA ASP A 229 -0.85 0.45 27.30
C ASP A 229 0.20 -0.65 27.39
N ARG A 230 0.20 -1.61 26.46
CA ARG A 230 1.20 -2.68 26.42
C ARG A 230 2.63 -2.13 26.27
N ALA A 231 2.83 -1.10 25.45
CA ALA A 231 4.14 -0.46 25.28
C ALA A 231 4.57 0.24 26.57
N ARG A 232 3.65 0.99 27.21
CA ARG A 232 3.87 1.67 28.48
C ARG A 232 4.22 0.69 29.61
N ASP A 233 3.43 -0.36 29.78
CA ASP A 233 3.59 -1.36 30.83
C ASP A 233 4.88 -2.15 30.69
N SER A 234 5.34 -2.37 29.46
CA SER A 234 6.60 -3.06 29.17
C SER A 234 7.82 -2.13 29.08
N GLY A 235 7.64 -0.80 29.19
CA GLY A 235 8.70 0.18 29.03
C GLY A 235 9.30 0.23 27.62
N LYS A 236 8.57 -0.24 26.61
CA LYS A 236 9.01 -0.31 25.21
C LYS A 236 8.48 0.87 24.40
N ALA A 237 9.17 1.20 23.31
CA ALA A 237 8.63 2.10 22.30
C ALA A 237 7.50 1.42 21.51
N LEU A 238 6.54 2.19 21.00
CA LEU A 238 5.52 1.70 20.07
C LEU A 238 5.86 2.16 18.64
N SER A 239 6.07 1.20 17.74
CA SER A 239 6.26 1.45 16.31
C SER A 239 5.03 0.98 15.54
N ILE A 240 4.26 1.92 14.99
CA ILE A 240 3.12 1.62 14.12
C ILE A 240 3.47 1.98 12.68
N SER A 241 3.56 0.97 11.82
CA SER A 241 3.68 1.18 10.38
C SER A 241 2.34 0.99 9.69
N LEU A 242 1.99 1.88 8.78
CA LEU A 242 0.82 1.77 7.94
C LEU A 242 1.28 1.60 6.50
N THR A 243 0.68 0.67 5.76
CA THR A 243 1.07 0.42 4.37
C THR A 243 -0.16 0.20 3.52
N GLY A 244 -0.15 0.74 2.31
CA GLY A 244 -1.29 0.65 1.40
C GLY A 244 -0.91 0.92 -0.04
N HIS A 245 -1.72 0.43 -0.96
CA HIS A 245 -1.55 0.62 -2.39
C HIS A 245 -2.80 1.24 -3.02
N SER A 246 -2.63 2.15 -3.99
CA SER A 246 -3.74 2.77 -4.71
C SER A 246 -4.71 3.46 -3.73
N LEU A 247 -6.00 3.13 -3.76
CA LEU A 247 -6.99 3.59 -2.77
C LEU A 247 -6.52 3.38 -1.31
N GLY A 248 -5.89 2.23 -1.02
CA GLY A 248 -5.41 1.90 0.33
C GLY A 248 -4.27 2.82 0.77
N ALA A 249 -3.49 3.36 -0.16
CA ALA A 249 -2.42 4.31 0.13
C ALA A 249 -2.98 5.69 0.56
N ALA A 250 -4.07 6.15 -0.05
CA ALA A 250 -4.74 7.38 0.39
C ALA A 250 -5.41 7.19 1.76
N ALA A 251 -6.11 6.07 1.95
CA ALA A 251 -6.75 5.75 3.23
C ALA A 251 -5.74 5.61 4.38
N CYS A 252 -4.60 4.94 4.16
CA CYS A 252 -3.56 4.80 5.18
C CYS A 252 -2.86 6.13 5.49
N THR A 253 -2.81 7.06 4.52
CA THR A 253 -2.28 8.41 4.73
C THR A 253 -3.18 9.22 5.68
N VAL A 254 -4.50 9.18 5.47
CA VAL A 254 -5.48 9.78 6.42
C VAL A 254 -5.40 9.10 7.78
N ALA A 255 -5.41 7.76 7.81
CA ALA A 255 -5.35 7.00 9.06
C ALA A 255 -4.06 7.27 9.86
N GLY A 256 -2.92 7.39 9.17
CA GLY A 256 -1.63 7.67 9.80
C GLY A 256 -1.62 9.01 10.52
N PHE A 257 -2.26 10.03 9.94
CA PHE A 257 -2.46 11.33 10.58
C PHE A 257 -3.29 11.19 11.86
N ASP A 258 -4.43 10.50 11.78
CA ASP A 258 -5.33 10.29 12.91
C ASP A 258 -4.65 9.55 14.06
N ILE A 259 -3.97 8.45 13.74
CA ILE A 259 -3.26 7.58 14.67
C ILE A 259 -2.11 8.34 15.34
N ALA A 260 -1.32 9.10 14.58
CA ALA A 260 -0.23 9.88 15.14
C ALA A 260 -0.74 10.89 16.18
N HIS A 261 -1.80 11.64 15.87
CA HIS A 261 -2.38 12.58 16.82
C HIS A 261 -2.97 11.90 18.06
N PHE A 262 -3.64 10.77 17.88
CA PHE A 262 -4.21 10.01 18.98
C PHE A 262 -3.14 9.50 19.95
N LEU A 263 -2.09 8.86 19.43
CA LEU A 263 -1.00 8.33 20.26
C LEU A 263 -0.17 9.44 20.91
N ARG A 264 0.00 10.58 20.25
CA ARG A 264 0.64 11.77 20.84
C ARG A 264 -0.14 12.32 22.02
N ALA A 265 -1.46 12.42 21.89
CA ALA A 265 -2.33 12.88 22.96
C ALA A 265 -2.31 11.92 24.17
N ASP A 266 -2.06 10.63 23.93
CA ASP A 266 -1.89 9.60 24.97
C ASP A 266 -0.45 9.51 25.54
N GLY A 267 0.47 10.38 25.07
CA GLY A 267 1.84 10.47 25.57
C GLY A 267 2.74 9.30 25.18
N VAL A 268 2.40 8.57 24.11
CA VAL A 268 3.17 7.41 23.64
C VAL A 268 4.52 7.85 23.07
N SER A 269 5.57 7.06 23.33
CA SER A 269 6.89 7.20 22.70
C SER A 269 7.09 6.19 21.58
N GLY A 270 7.71 6.61 20.47
CA GLY A 270 8.01 5.71 19.35
C GLY A 270 7.84 6.37 17.97
N ASP A 271 7.23 5.66 17.03
CA ASP A 271 7.04 6.14 15.66
C ASP A 271 5.72 5.68 15.01
N VAL A 272 5.19 6.54 14.15
CA VAL A 272 4.12 6.23 13.20
C VAL A 272 4.65 6.47 11.79
N SER A 273 4.76 5.40 11.00
CA SER A 273 5.39 5.41 9.67
C SER A 273 4.42 4.95 8.59
N VAL A 274 4.08 5.82 7.64
CA VAL A 274 3.19 5.50 6.51
C VAL A 274 4.01 5.17 5.25
N TYR A 275 3.67 4.08 4.57
CA TYR A 275 4.22 3.64 3.28
C TYR A 275 3.09 3.58 2.25
N ALA A 276 2.98 4.64 1.46
CA ALA A 276 1.95 4.81 0.45
C ALA A 276 2.50 4.45 -0.93
N PHE A 277 2.06 3.33 -1.50
CA PHE A 277 2.45 2.89 -2.84
C PHE A 277 1.42 3.35 -3.87
N ASN A 278 1.87 4.06 -4.89
CA ASN A 278 1.04 4.65 -5.94
C ASN A 278 -0.20 5.38 -5.38
N PRO A 279 -0.05 6.33 -4.45
CA PRO A 279 -1.19 7.03 -3.88
C PRO A 279 -1.89 7.89 -4.95
N PRO A 280 -3.23 7.98 -4.95
CA PRO A 280 -3.93 9.11 -5.55
C PRO A 280 -3.73 10.37 -4.71
N ARG A 281 -4.09 11.52 -5.29
CA ARG A 281 -4.09 12.82 -4.61
C ARG A 281 -5.02 12.78 -3.40
N LEU A 282 -4.59 13.42 -2.31
CA LEU A 282 -5.23 13.28 -1.00
C LEU A 282 -6.34 14.31 -0.75
N GLY A 283 -6.05 15.58 -1.01
CA GLY A 283 -6.92 16.68 -0.58
C GLY A 283 -6.62 18.02 -1.23
N GLN A 284 -7.12 19.10 -0.65
CA GLN A 284 -6.99 20.45 -1.23
C GLN A 284 -5.54 20.97 -1.25
N ALA A 285 -5.31 22.05 -1.99
CA ALA A 285 -4.04 22.76 -2.00
C ALA A 285 -3.62 23.18 -0.57
N GLY A 286 -2.31 23.09 -0.27
CA GLY A 286 -1.77 23.43 1.04
C GLY A 286 -1.95 22.36 2.13
N ILE A 287 -2.45 21.16 1.77
CA ILE A 287 -2.59 20.04 2.71
C ILE A 287 -1.27 19.62 3.38
N GLU A 288 -0.14 19.79 2.69
CA GLU A 288 1.19 19.51 3.25
C GLU A 288 1.50 20.39 4.47
N ARG A 289 1.14 21.68 4.40
CA ARG A 289 1.46 22.65 5.43
C ARG A 289 0.63 22.36 6.67
N LEU A 290 -0.64 21.98 6.48
CA LEU A 290 -1.49 21.51 7.57
C LEU A 290 -0.93 20.25 8.21
N TYR A 291 -0.44 19.30 7.41
CA TYR A 291 0.24 18.09 7.90
C TYR A 291 1.45 18.42 8.78
N VAL A 292 2.36 19.26 8.29
CA VAL A 292 3.59 19.63 9.00
C VAL A 292 3.28 20.45 10.24
N ASP A 293 2.49 21.53 10.10
CA ASP A 293 2.21 22.48 11.19
C ASP A 293 1.47 21.82 12.37
N THR A 294 0.58 20.86 12.10
CA THR A 294 -0.16 20.17 13.18
C THR A 294 0.65 19.06 13.82
N LEU A 295 1.52 18.39 13.06
CA LEU A 295 2.38 17.34 13.59
C LEU A 295 3.67 17.89 14.24
N GLN A 296 3.90 19.20 14.21
CA GLN A 296 4.90 19.85 15.05
C GLN A 296 4.48 19.78 16.52
N SER A 297 5.33 19.20 17.37
CA SER A 297 5.05 19.15 18.80
C SER A 297 6.32 19.03 19.63
N GLU A 298 6.69 20.12 20.31
CA GLU A 298 7.85 20.16 21.22
C GLU A 298 7.73 19.25 22.44
N HIS A 299 6.56 18.69 22.69
CA HIS A 299 6.24 17.93 23.90
C HIS A 299 6.05 16.44 23.65
N SER A 300 6.29 15.95 22.43
CA SER A 300 6.08 14.54 22.08
C SER A 300 7.36 13.82 21.66
N ALA A 301 7.53 12.61 22.20
CA ALA A 301 8.55 11.65 21.76
C ALA A 301 8.06 10.74 20.61
N LEU A 302 6.82 10.89 20.15
CA LEU A 302 6.30 10.15 19.00
C LEU A 302 6.65 10.88 17.71
N ARG A 303 7.37 10.19 16.84
CA ARG A 303 7.76 10.70 15.53
C ARG A 303 6.78 10.24 14.45
N PHE A 304 6.59 11.07 13.42
CA PHE A 304 5.77 10.73 12.27
C PHE A 304 6.58 10.73 10.99
N THR A 305 6.34 9.77 10.10
CA THR A 305 6.91 9.80 8.76
C THR A 305 5.92 9.35 7.70
N LEU A 306 5.78 10.12 6.62
CA LEU A 306 5.04 9.73 5.41
C LEU A 306 6.01 9.45 4.27
N ARG A 307 6.02 8.20 3.78
CA ARG A 307 6.80 7.76 2.61
C ARG A 307 5.87 7.43 1.47
N GLN A 308 6.01 8.15 0.37
CA GLN A 308 5.22 7.98 -0.84
C GLN A 308 6.11 7.43 -1.94
N PHE A 309 5.68 6.33 -2.55
CA PHE A 309 6.36 5.65 -3.64
C PHE A 309 5.47 5.75 -4.86
N ALA A 310 5.89 6.51 -5.86
CA ALA A 310 5.12 6.80 -7.05
C ALA A 310 5.84 6.31 -8.30
N ARG A 311 5.12 5.62 -9.19
CA ARG A 311 5.63 5.17 -10.48
C ARG A 311 5.41 6.21 -11.57
N ALA A 312 6.45 6.62 -12.28
CA ALA A 312 6.26 7.53 -13.39
C ALA A 312 5.26 6.95 -14.41
N LEU A 313 4.35 7.79 -14.92
CA LEU A 313 3.27 7.42 -15.84
C LEU A 313 2.15 6.53 -15.25
N ASP A 314 2.07 6.38 -13.93
CA ASP A 314 0.88 5.79 -13.31
C ASP A 314 -0.30 6.79 -13.38
N PRO A 315 -1.42 6.43 -14.03
CA PRO A 315 -2.57 7.32 -14.16
C PRO A 315 -3.20 7.72 -12.82
N ILE A 316 -3.05 6.91 -11.75
CA ILE A 316 -3.69 7.17 -10.47
C ILE A 316 -3.23 8.50 -9.83
N GLN A 317 -2.00 8.92 -10.14
CA GLN A 317 -1.35 10.11 -9.58
C GLN A 317 -2.01 11.42 -10.02
N SER A 318 -2.78 11.38 -11.10
CA SER A 318 -3.53 12.53 -11.62
C SER A 318 -4.96 12.58 -11.09
N THR A 319 -5.33 11.67 -10.19
CA THR A 319 -6.68 11.57 -9.62
C THR A 319 -6.64 11.77 -8.12
N PRO A 320 -7.64 12.45 -7.52
CA PRO A 320 -8.66 13.29 -8.15
C PRO A 320 -8.09 14.55 -8.83
N LEU A 321 -8.73 15.03 -9.89
CA LEU A 321 -8.19 16.11 -10.75
C LEU A 321 -7.91 17.43 -10.02
N PHE A 322 -8.74 17.79 -9.04
CA PHE A 322 -8.69 19.07 -8.32
C PHE A 322 -8.10 18.95 -6.91
N MET A 323 -7.35 17.88 -6.67
CA MET A 323 -6.67 17.62 -5.41
C MET A 323 -5.15 17.62 -5.61
N HIS A 324 -4.44 17.58 -4.50
CA HIS A 324 -2.99 17.62 -4.42
C HIS A 324 -2.50 16.43 -3.59
N HIS A 325 -1.31 15.96 -3.93
CA HIS A 325 -0.57 15.07 -3.05
C HIS A 325 0.02 15.88 -1.90
N PRO A 326 0.15 15.30 -0.70
CA PRO A 326 0.99 15.90 0.33
C PRO A 326 2.43 15.92 -0.18
N HIS A 327 3.08 17.08 -0.15
CA HIS A 327 4.53 17.18 -0.34
C HIS A 327 5.03 16.68 -1.71
N TRP A 328 4.24 16.89 -2.76
CA TRP A 328 4.73 16.81 -4.14
C TRP A 328 4.85 18.25 -4.63
N ASP A 329 6.08 18.70 -4.88
CA ASP A 329 6.31 20.02 -5.46
C ASP A 329 5.70 20.04 -6.87
N HIS A 330 4.60 20.77 -7.02
CA HIS A 330 3.92 20.96 -8.30
C HIS A 330 4.32 22.29 -8.99
N ASP A 331 5.03 23.18 -8.30
CA ASP A 331 5.20 24.59 -8.68
C ASP A 331 6.61 24.98 -9.19
N SER A 332 7.54 24.04 -9.43
CA SER A 332 8.82 24.38 -10.06
C SER A 332 8.75 24.28 -11.60
N ASP A 333 8.09 25.27 -12.22
CA ASP A 333 8.30 25.60 -13.65
C ASP A 333 9.79 25.88 -13.98
N ALA A 334 10.65 26.01 -12.96
CA ALA A 334 12.09 26.23 -13.07
C ALA A 334 12.92 24.95 -13.32
N ASP A 335 12.34 23.75 -13.19
CA ASP A 335 13.09 22.49 -13.16
C ASP A 335 12.63 21.49 -14.23
N ALA A 336 12.32 21.99 -15.42
CA ALA A 336 12.16 21.15 -16.61
C ALA A 336 13.42 20.32 -16.94
N ASP A 337 14.57 20.68 -16.36
CA ASP A 337 15.85 19.98 -16.43
C ASP A 337 16.23 19.22 -15.13
N ALA A 338 15.41 19.24 -14.07
CA ALA A 338 15.63 18.39 -12.91
C ALA A 338 15.12 16.97 -13.20
N GLU A 339 15.99 16.18 -13.83
CA GLU A 339 15.86 14.73 -13.82
C GLU A 339 15.68 14.24 -12.36
N ARG A 340 14.48 13.76 -12.03
CA ARG A 340 14.15 12.96 -10.83
C ARG A 340 14.29 13.69 -9.50
N ALA A 341 13.25 14.38 -9.07
CA ALA A 341 13.20 14.93 -7.71
C ALA A 341 12.23 14.12 -6.83
N GLY A 342 12.73 13.10 -6.15
CA GLY A 342 12.08 12.67 -4.91
C GLY A 342 12.28 13.75 -3.86
N SER A 343 11.20 14.33 -3.33
CA SER A 343 11.28 15.38 -2.30
C SER A 343 11.47 14.78 -0.91
N ALA A 344 12.16 15.49 -0.04
CA ALA A 344 12.17 15.24 1.40
C ALA A 344 12.03 16.56 2.15
N SER A 345 11.04 16.67 3.04
CA SER A 345 10.87 17.81 3.95
C SER A 345 10.44 17.32 5.32
N GLY A 346 10.54 18.22 6.30
CA GLY A 346 10.15 17.91 7.66
C GLY A 346 11.13 18.49 8.67
N ASP A 347 10.83 18.20 9.92
CA ASP A 347 11.62 18.59 11.07
C ASP A 347 11.85 17.37 11.98
N ARG A 348 12.15 17.62 13.25
CA ARG A 348 12.39 16.58 14.24
C ARG A 348 11.16 15.72 14.59
N PHE A 349 9.96 16.16 14.24
CA PHE A 349 8.69 15.56 14.65
C PHE A 349 7.94 14.90 13.50
N ALA A 350 8.05 15.45 12.30
CA ALA A 350 7.37 14.92 11.11
C ALA A 350 8.28 14.99 9.89
N GLN A 351 8.37 13.90 9.14
CA GLN A 351 9.12 13.81 7.89
C GLN A 351 8.21 13.35 6.74
N PHE A 352 8.38 13.94 5.58
CA PHE A 352 7.67 13.62 4.36
C PHE A 352 8.69 13.29 3.29
N VAL A 353 8.56 12.12 2.68
CA VAL A 353 9.47 11.63 1.64
C VAL A 353 8.63 11.16 0.46
N THR A 354 8.93 11.69 -0.73
CA THR A 354 8.39 11.18 -1.98
C THR A 354 9.52 10.57 -2.80
N SER A 355 9.30 9.39 -3.38
CA SER A 355 10.25 8.72 -4.26
C SER A 355 9.54 8.34 -5.56
N ILE A 356 10.02 8.89 -6.67
CA ILE A 356 9.47 8.64 -8.00
C ILE A 356 10.50 7.84 -8.78
N ASP A 357 10.14 6.64 -9.19
CA ASP A 357 11.06 5.80 -9.97
C ASP A 357 10.98 6.07 -11.49
N GLN A 358 11.76 5.29 -12.25
CA GLN A 358 11.79 5.40 -13.71
C GLN A 358 10.51 4.85 -14.37
N PRO A 359 10.11 5.39 -15.55
CA PRO A 359 8.97 4.87 -16.29
C PRO A 359 9.20 3.40 -16.68
N ALA A 360 8.37 2.48 -16.18
CA ALA A 360 8.52 1.05 -16.52
C ALA A 360 7.88 0.71 -17.86
N SER A 361 6.67 1.20 -18.14
CA SER A 361 5.96 0.92 -19.39
C SER A 361 5.28 2.17 -19.95
N ARG A 362 5.70 2.60 -21.13
CA ARG A 362 5.03 3.69 -21.89
C ARG A 362 3.82 3.18 -22.68
N ILE A 363 3.72 1.87 -22.88
CA ILE A 363 2.70 1.23 -23.73
C ILE A 363 1.54 0.75 -22.88
N ASN A 364 1.81 0.22 -21.70
CA ASN A 364 0.81 -0.28 -20.78
C ASN A 364 0.91 0.47 -19.46
N LEU A 365 0.13 1.56 -19.34
CA LEU A 365 0.12 2.39 -18.14
C LEU A 365 -0.44 1.65 -16.91
N ALA A 366 -1.25 0.60 -17.11
CA ALA A 366 -1.74 -0.22 -16.01
C ALA A 366 -0.61 -1.02 -15.34
N ASP A 367 0.40 -1.46 -16.10
CA ASP A 367 1.56 -2.14 -15.52
C ASP A 367 2.29 -1.23 -14.53
N ASN A 368 2.38 0.07 -14.81
CA ASN A 368 3.02 1.03 -13.90
C ASN A 368 2.28 1.14 -12.56
N HIS A 369 1.01 0.75 -12.51
CA HIS A 369 0.25 0.74 -11.27
C HIS A 369 0.57 -0.49 -10.40
N GLU A 370 1.16 -1.55 -10.93
CA GLU A 370 1.32 -2.82 -10.21
C GLU A 370 2.41 -2.77 -9.12
N LEU A 371 2.08 -3.31 -7.94
CA LEU A 371 3.01 -3.44 -6.82
C LEU A 371 4.23 -4.31 -7.14
N THR A 372 4.09 -5.26 -8.06
CA THR A 372 5.15 -6.22 -8.40
C THR A 372 6.40 -5.54 -8.95
N LEU A 373 6.24 -4.37 -9.58
CA LEU A 373 7.34 -3.62 -10.16
C LEU A 373 8.19 -2.87 -9.14
N TRP A 374 7.70 -2.70 -7.90
CA TRP A 374 8.47 -2.09 -6.81
C TRP A 374 9.53 -3.03 -6.21
N ARG A 375 9.32 -4.35 -6.28
CA ARG A 375 10.28 -5.33 -5.77
C ARG A 375 11.67 -5.20 -6.42
N PRO A 376 11.81 -5.26 -7.75
CA PRO A 376 13.14 -5.08 -8.37
C PRO A 376 13.72 -3.68 -8.09
N TYR A 377 12.86 -2.66 -7.97
CA TYR A 377 13.29 -1.32 -7.60
C TYR A 377 13.99 -1.31 -6.24
N PHE A 378 13.34 -1.81 -5.18
CA PHE A 378 13.90 -1.82 -3.83
C PHE A 378 15.10 -2.76 -3.66
N LEU A 379 15.18 -3.84 -4.44
CA LEU A 379 16.22 -4.85 -4.27
C LEU A 379 17.46 -4.65 -5.15
N SER A 380 17.39 -3.80 -6.18
CA SER A 380 18.51 -3.63 -7.11
C SER A 380 18.67 -2.26 -7.75
N THR A 381 17.60 -1.48 -7.89
CA THR A 381 17.64 -0.21 -8.63
C THR A 381 17.84 0.99 -7.71
N ILE A 382 17.23 0.96 -6.54
CA ILE A 382 17.31 2.06 -5.57
C ILE A 382 18.74 2.21 -5.07
N GLN A 383 19.28 3.42 -5.24
CA GLN A 383 20.65 3.75 -4.88
C GLN A 383 20.77 4.00 -3.38
N GLN A 384 21.98 3.82 -2.84
CA GLN A 384 22.24 4.03 -1.41
C GLN A 384 21.88 5.46 -0.96
N ALA A 385 22.22 6.48 -1.75
CA ALA A 385 21.88 7.88 -1.45
C ALA A 385 20.36 8.10 -1.36
N GLU A 386 19.57 7.38 -2.15
CA GLU A 386 18.11 7.45 -2.09
C GLU A 386 17.56 6.75 -0.86
N LEU A 387 18.13 5.60 -0.47
CA LEU A 387 17.80 4.94 0.81
C LEU A 387 18.12 5.84 2.00
N GLN A 388 19.28 6.50 1.98
CA GLN A 388 19.66 7.50 2.99
C GLN A 388 18.67 8.66 3.06
N ARG A 389 18.12 9.11 1.93
CA ARG A 389 17.07 10.13 1.91
C ARG A 389 15.74 9.61 2.47
N ILE A 390 15.33 8.39 2.10
CA ILE A 390 14.05 7.80 2.54
C ILE A 390 14.01 7.50 4.04
N PHE A 391 15.15 7.13 4.59
CA PHE A 391 15.31 6.79 6.00
C PHE A 391 16.21 7.80 6.73
N ALA A 392 16.31 9.02 6.20
CA ALA A 392 17.12 10.06 6.83
C ALA A 392 16.60 10.28 8.26
N PRO A 393 17.49 10.30 9.27
CA PRO A 393 17.07 10.56 10.63
C PRO A 393 16.38 11.92 10.69
N MET A 394 15.28 12.00 11.43
CA MET A 394 14.67 13.27 11.78
C MET A 394 15.72 14.12 12.50
N GLN A 395 15.88 15.38 12.08
CA GLN A 395 16.86 16.30 12.66
C GLN A 395 16.62 16.41 14.17
N ALA A 396 17.66 16.61 14.99
CA ALA A 396 17.51 16.65 16.46
C ALA A 396 17.03 18.02 16.97
#